data_AF-A0A8X6KWP7-F1
#
_entry.id   AF-A0A8X6KWP7-F1
#
_cell.length_a   1.000
_cell.length_b   1.000
_cell.length_c   1.000
_cell.angle_alpha   90.00
_cell.angle_beta   90.00
_cell.angle_gamma   90.00
#
_symmetry.space_group_name_H-M   'P 1'
#
loop_
_entity.id
_entity.type
_entity.pdbx_description
1 polymer ?
#
loop_
_entity_poly.entity_id
_entity_poly.type
_entity_poly.pdbx_seq_one_letter_code
_entity_poly.pdbx_strand_id
1 'polypeptide(L)'
;MPLRRTEVKSFALSSGMQSITIPNAFIGQVPARLIMGMVANTAYNGDFSNNPFNFKHYDLSYLCLLDGNRMIPSKPYQPKFDTSNSYSRCYMSLFTDLG
;
A
#
# COMPACT_ATOMS: atom_id res chain seq x y z
N MET A 1 -1.88 14.67 -25.73
CA MET A 1 -1.58 13.42 -25.00
C MET A 1 -1.95 13.63 -23.54
N PRO A 2 -2.69 12.74 -22.87
CA PRO A 2 -3.03 12.94 -21.45
C PRO A 2 -1.75 12.96 -20.61
N LEU A 3 -1.56 14.00 -19.79
CA LEU A 3 -0.41 14.10 -18.90
C LEU A 3 -0.63 13.15 -17.71
N ARG A 4 0.17 12.07 -17.61
CA ARG A 4 0.16 11.19 -16.43
C ARG A 4 1.01 11.83 -15.33
N ARG A 5 0.38 12.34 -14.26
CA ARG A 5 1.05 12.85 -13.06
C ARG A 5 1.26 11.70 -12.08
N THR A 6 2.50 11.52 -11.63
CA THR A 6 2.86 10.58 -10.57
C THR A 6 3.11 11.36 -9.28
N GLU A 7 2.51 10.92 -8.18
CA GLU A 7 2.75 11.48 -6.85
C GLU A 7 3.19 10.37 -5.91
N VAL A 8 4.17 10.68 -5.07
CA VAL A 8 4.62 9.80 -3.99
C VAL A 8 4.33 10.52 -2.67
N LYS A 9 3.62 9.84 -1.77
CA LYS A 9 3.39 10.32 -0.41
C LYS A 9 3.84 9.26 0.58
N SER A 10 4.57 9.70 1.59
CA SER A 10 5.08 8.85 2.66
C SER A 10 4.32 9.15 3.94
N PHE A 11 3.97 8.11 4.69
CA PHE A 11 3.28 8.21 5.97
C PHE A 11 4.07 7.45 7.04
N ALA A 12 4.35 8.11 8.16
CA ALA A 12 4.98 7.46 9.30
C ALA A 12 3.91 6.84 10.20
N LEU A 13 4.06 5.55 10.51
CA LEU A 13 3.13 4.79 11.35
C LEU A 13 3.83 4.44 12.66
N SER A 14 3.16 4.63 13.79
CA SER A 14 3.73 4.28 15.10
C SER A 14 3.67 2.77 15.34
N SER A 15 4.62 2.26 16.11
CA SER A 15 4.68 0.85 16.50
C SER A 15 3.47 0.47 17.36
N GLY A 16 2.97 -0.76 17.18
CA GLY A 16 1.87 -1.32 17.99
C GLY A 16 0.47 -0.99 17.46
N MET A 17 0.35 -0.24 16.37
CA MET A 17 -0.95 0.03 15.76
C MET A 17 -1.44 -1.17 14.96
N GLN A 18 -2.71 -1.57 15.18
CA GLN A 18 -3.33 -2.70 14.50
C GLN A 18 -4.18 -2.30 13.28
N SER A 19 -4.65 -1.05 13.25
CA SER A 19 -5.49 -0.53 12.17
C SER A 19 -5.22 0.95 11.97
N ILE A 20 -5.09 1.36 10.70
CA ILE A 20 -4.77 2.72 10.29
C ILE A 20 -5.69 3.10 9.14
N THR A 21 -6.24 4.31 9.21
CA THR A 21 -6.89 4.97 8.07
C THR A 21 -6.08 6.21 7.71
N ILE A 22 -5.67 6.31 6.45
CA ILE A 22 -4.92 7.46 5.93
C ILE A 22 -5.90 8.40 5.21
N PRO A 23 -6.36 9.49 5.85
CA PRO A 23 -7.25 10.43 5.21
C PRO A 23 -6.50 11.21 4.11
N ASN A 24 -7.21 11.58 3.05
CA ASN A 24 -6.68 12.42 1.97
C ASN A 24 -5.36 11.88 1.36
N ALA A 25 -5.28 10.55 1.20
CA ALA A 25 -4.12 9.87 0.62
C ALA A 25 -3.73 10.46 -0.76
N PHE A 26 -4.70 10.98 -1.52
CA PHE A 26 -4.51 11.77 -2.73
C PHE A 26 -5.41 13.01 -2.69
N ILE A 27 -5.02 14.08 -3.40
CA ILE A 27 -5.79 15.33 -3.49
C ILE A 27 -6.35 15.43 -4.91
N GLY A 28 -7.67 15.53 -5.05
CA GLY A 28 -8.34 15.63 -6.34
C GLY A 28 -8.78 14.28 -6.89
N GLN A 29 -8.41 13.97 -8.14
CA GLN A 29 -8.86 12.74 -8.81
C GLN A 29 -8.18 11.48 -8.25
N VAL A 30 -8.94 10.40 -8.13
CA VAL A 30 -8.42 9.07 -7.78
C VAL A 30 -7.40 8.66 -8.85
N PRO A 31 -6.16 8.27 -8.47
CA PRO A 31 -5.15 7.90 -9.44
C PRO A 31 -5.56 6.63 -10.20
N ALA A 32 -5.19 6.56 -11.47
CA ALA A 32 -5.41 5.36 -12.29
C ALA A 32 -4.64 4.13 -11.78
N ARG A 33 -3.59 4.33 -10.98
CA ARG A 33 -2.78 3.27 -10.38
C ARG A 33 -2.27 3.70 -9.02
N LEU A 34 -2.39 2.81 -8.03
CA LEU A 34 -1.88 3.01 -6.68
C LEU A 34 -0.92 1.87 -6.34
N ILE A 35 0.30 2.22 -5.94
CA ILE A 35 1.29 1.26 -5.46
C ILE A 35 1.61 1.64 -4.01
N MET A 36 1.50 0.66 -3.12
CA MET A 36 1.79 0.82 -1.69
C MET A 36 2.99 -0.05 -1.33
N GLY A 37 3.96 0.53 -0.65
CA GLY A 37 5.09 -0.19 -0.06
C GLY A 37 5.26 0.24 1.40
N MET A 38 5.52 -0.72 2.27
CA MET A 38 5.84 -0.47 3.68
C MET A 38 7.29 -0.82 3.93
N VAL A 39 8.00 0.05 4.64
CA VAL A 39 9.44 -0.08 4.91
C VAL A 39 9.71 0.40 6.33
N ALA A 40 10.79 -0.10 6.93
CA ALA A 40 11.19 0.34 8.26
C ALA A 40 11.57 1.82 8.25
N ASN A 41 11.15 2.58 9.27
CA ASN A 41 11.44 4.01 9.35
C ASN A 41 12.96 4.29 9.35
N THR A 42 13.78 3.44 9.99
CA THR A 42 15.24 3.56 9.95
C THR A 42 15.80 3.41 8.54
N ALA A 43 15.27 2.44 7.76
CA ALA A 43 15.65 2.23 6.37
C ALA A 43 15.21 3.41 5.48
N TYR A 44 13.99 3.92 5.67
CA TYR A 44 13.49 5.10 4.95
C TYR A 44 14.36 6.34 5.19
N ASN A 45 14.83 6.54 6.43
CA ASN A 45 15.70 7.67 6.79
C ASN A 45 17.18 7.47 6.45
N GLY A 46 17.55 6.36 5.80
CA GLY A 46 18.90 6.15 5.27
C GLY A 46 19.91 5.59 6.28
N ASP A 47 19.47 4.79 7.25
CA ASP A 47 20.40 4.04 8.09
C ASP A 47 21.28 3.10 7.23
N PHE A 48 22.60 3.22 7.34
CA PHE A 48 23.57 2.48 6.50
C PHE A 48 23.50 0.96 6.68
N SER A 49 22.96 0.47 7.80
CA SER A 49 22.82 -0.96 8.05
C SER A 49 21.52 -1.53 7.46
N ASN A 50 20.62 -0.68 6.96
CA ASN A 50 19.31 -1.06 6.49
C ASN A 50 19.11 -0.71 5.00
N ASN A 51 18.30 -1.52 4.30
CA ASN A 51 18.00 -1.33 2.90
C ASN A 51 16.61 -0.66 2.71
N PRO A 52 16.52 0.56 2.12
CA PRO A 52 15.25 1.25 1.88
C PRO A 52 14.35 0.57 0.83
N PHE A 53 14.89 -0.36 0.04
CA PHE A 53 14.14 -1.12 -0.96
C PHE A 53 13.68 -2.50 -0.43
N ASN A 54 13.97 -2.82 0.83
CA ASN A 54 13.48 -4.03 1.47
C ASN A 54 12.08 -3.79 2.06
N PHE A 55 11.07 -3.87 1.20
CA PHE A 55 9.68 -3.73 1.61
C PHE A 55 9.22 -4.93 2.44
N LYS A 56 8.52 -4.65 3.54
CA LYS A 56 8.00 -5.66 4.46
C LYS A 56 6.48 -5.61 4.50
N HIS A 57 5.82 -6.76 4.61
CA HIS A 57 4.37 -6.83 4.67
C HIS A 57 3.81 -6.54 6.08
N TYR A 58 4.62 -6.66 7.14
CA TYR A 58 4.23 -6.41 8.54
C TYR A 58 2.93 -7.11 8.95
N ASP A 59 2.73 -8.34 8.45
CA ASP A 59 1.52 -9.14 8.66
C ASP A 59 0.19 -8.42 8.40
N LEU A 60 0.19 -7.51 7.42
CA LEU A 60 -1.01 -6.79 6.99
C LEU A 60 -2.12 -7.79 6.66
N SER A 61 -3.26 -7.68 7.33
CA SER A 61 -4.38 -8.62 7.18
C SER A 61 -5.54 -8.04 6.40
N TYR A 62 -5.57 -6.72 6.19
CA TYR A 62 -6.66 -6.01 5.54
C TYR A 62 -6.16 -4.76 4.82
N LEU A 63 -6.60 -4.57 3.57
CA LEU A 63 -6.33 -3.35 2.79
C LEU A 63 -7.48 -3.03 1.84
N CYS A 64 -7.97 -1.79 1.88
CA CYS A 64 -8.85 -1.22 0.86
C CYS A 64 -8.63 0.27 0.73
N LEU A 65 -8.97 0.81 -0.45
CA LEU A 65 -9.11 2.24 -0.68
C LEU A 65 -10.57 2.64 -0.48
N LEU A 66 -10.79 3.75 0.22
CA LEU A 66 -12.11 4.33 0.41
C LEU A 66 -12.24 5.57 -0.46
N ASP A 67 -13.23 5.58 -1.35
CA ASP A 67 -13.63 6.72 -2.16
C ASP A 67 -15.05 7.13 -1.75
N GLY A 68 -15.15 8.10 -0.82
CA GLY A 68 -16.38 8.42 -0.11
C GLY A 68 -16.91 7.19 0.66
N ASN A 69 -18.07 6.69 0.24
CA ASN A 69 -18.72 5.51 0.84
C ASN A 69 -18.44 4.21 0.07
N ARG A 70 -17.56 4.24 -0.95
CA ARG A 70 -17.25 3.08 -1.79
C ARG A 70 -15.88 2.49 -1.44
N MET A 71 -15.83 1.18 -1.26
CA MET A 71 -14.58 0.42 -1.17
C MET A 71 -14.06 0.05 -2.55
N ILE A 72 -12.78 0.29 -2.79
CA ILE A 72 -12.04 -0.10 -3.98
C ILE A 72 -10.83 -0.93 -3.54
N PRO A 73 -10.71 -2.19 -3.99
CA PRO A 73 -11.75 -3.00 -4.64
C PRO A 73 -12.96 -3.24 -3.72
N SER A 74 -14.12 -3.59 -4.31
CA SER A 74 -15.35 -3.87 -3.54
C SER A 74 -15.22 -5.01 -2.53
N LYS A 75 -14.32 -5.95 -2.81
CA LYS A 75 -13.84 -6.93 -1.83
C LYS A 75 -12.45 -6.52 -1.37
N PRO A 76 -12.26 -6.11 -0.10
CA PRO A 76 -10.96 -5.70 0.41
C PRO A 76 -9.93 -6.81 0.25
N TYR A 77 -8.67 -6.43 0.13
CA TYR A 77 -7.57 -7.38 0.17
C TYR A 77 -7.43 -7.92 1.59
N GLN A 78 -7.34 -9.24 1.72
CA GLN A 78 -7.14 -9.92 3.00
C GLN A 78 -6.00 -10.93 2.86
N PRO A 79 -4.75 -10.47 2.68
CA PRO A 79 -3.63 -11.38 2.52
C PRO A 79 -3.36 -12.14 3.81
N LYS A 80 -2.96 -13.41 3.66
CA LYS A 80 -2.42 -14.23 4.75
C LYS A 80 -0.99 -14.61 4.41
N PHE A 81 -0.05 -14.16 5.24
CA PHE A 81 1.39 -14.44 5.09
C PHE A 81 1.84 -15.65 5.93
N ASP A 82 0.88 -16.43 6.45
CA ASP A 82 1.13 -17.69 7.13
C ASP A 82 1.47 -18.82 6.14
N THR A 83 1.51 -20.06 6.62
CA THR A 83 1.84 -21.25 5.81
C THR A 83 0.95 -21.42 4.57
N SER A 84 -0.26 -20.85 4.55
CA SER A 84 -1.17 -20.91 3.40
C SER A 84 -0.80 -19.94 2.27
N ASN A 85 0.06 -18.94 2.54
CA ASN A 85 0.55 -17.96 1.57
C ASN A 85 -0.56 -17.36 0.66
N SER A 86 -1.73 -17.09 1.24
CA SER A 86 -2.90 -16.60 0.51
C SER A 86 -2.81 -15.09 0.27
N TYR A 87 -1.91 -14.67 -0.61
CA TYR A 87 -1.75 -13.26 -1.04
C TYR A 87 -1.66 -13.10 -2.57
N SER A 88 -1.91 -14.18 -3.32
CA SER A 88 -1.85 -14.20 -4.80
C SER A 88 -2.73 -13.13 -5.44
N ARG A 89 -3.92 -12.84 -4.88
CA ARG A 89 -4.80 -11.77 -5.37
C ARG A 89 -4.14 -10.39 -5.28
N CYS A 90 -3.44 -10.10 -4.19
CA CYS A 90 -2.75 -8.83 -3.97
C CYS A 90 -1.55 -8.68 -4.90
N TYR A 91 -0.85 -9.79 -5.17
CA TYR A 91 0.22 -9.79 -6.17
C TYR A 91 -0.33 -9.59 -7.58
N MET A 92 -1.39 -10.32 -7.95
CA MET A 92 -2.00 -10.23 -9.27
C MET A 92 -2.53 -8.82 -9.58
N SER A 93 -3.08 -8.11 -8.58
CA SER A 93 -3.54 -6.73 -8.77
C SER A 93 -2.44 -5.77 -9.21
N LEU A 94 -1.17 -6.05 -8.83
CA LEU A 94 -0.04 -5.25 -9.29
C LEU A 94 0.19 -5.35 -10.79
N PHE A 95 -0.35 -6.36 -11.48
CA PHE A 95 -0.15 -6.59 -12.91
C PHE A 95 -1.42 -6.36 -13.73
N THR A 96 -2.59 -6.69 -13.18
CA THR A 96 -3.86 -6.48 -13.87
C THR A 96 -4.21 -5.00 -14.03
N ASP A 97 -3.75 -4.16 -13.09
CA ASP A 97 -3.92 -2.71 -13.16
C ASP A 97 -2.75 -2.02 -13.91
N LEU A 98 -1.84 -2.79 -14.55
CA LEU A 98 -0.73 -2.26 -15.35
C LEU A 98 -1.09 -1.87 -16.79
N GLY A 99 -2.32 -2.11 -17.23
CA GLY A 99 -2.83 -1.73 -18.56
C GLY A 99 -2.67 -0.25 -18.92
#